data_AF-A0A6B2TP42-F1
#
_entry.id   AF-A0A6B2TP42-F1
#
_cell.length_a   1.000
_cell.length_b   1.000
_cell.length_c   1.000
_cell.angle_alpha   90.00
_cell.angle_beta   90.00
_cell.angle_gamma   90.00
#
_symmetry.space_group_name_H-M   'P 1'
#
loop_
_entity.id
_entity.type
_entity.pdbx_description
1 polymer ?
#
loop_
_entity_poly.entity_id
_entity_poly.type
_entity_poly.pdbx_seq_one_letter_code
_entity_poly.pdbx_strand_id
1 'polypeptide(L)'
;MTTVAKVTDEGTDSPYALSHLDALESEAVHIFREVAGEFENPVILFSGGKDSIVMLHLALKAFAPAAIPFSLLHVDTGHNFPEVLEYRDRVVAEHGLRLHVASVQDYIDRGVLRERPDGTRNPLQTLPLTEKIQSERFDAVFGGGRRDEEKARAKERVFSLRDEFSQWDPRRQRPELWQLYNGRHAPGEHVRVFPLSNWTELDVWQYIAR
;
A
#
# COMPACT_ATOMS: atom_id res chain seq x y z
N MET A 1 -11.35 -52.21 -8.70
CA MET A 1 -12.29 -51.16 -8.24
C MET A 1 -11.81 -50.71 -6.88
N THR A 2 -11.09 -49.59 -6.83
CA THR A 2 -10.57 -49.05 -5.57
C THR A 2 -11.42 -47.85 -5.22
N THR A 3 -12.33 -48.03 -4.26
CA THR A 3 -13.19 -46.96 -3.76
C THR A 3 -12.34 -46.06 -2.88
N VAL A 4 -12.02 -44.86 -3.38
CA VAL A 4 -11.42 -43.79 -2.58
C VAL A 4 -12.48 -43.32 -1.59
N ALA A 5 -12.24 -43.54 -0.30
CA ALA A 5 -13.06 -42.97 0.75
C ALA A 5 -12.97 -41.44 0.66
N LYS A 6 -14.12 -40.77 0.47
CA LYS A 6 -14.24 -39.34 0.70
C LYS A 6 -13.89 -39.08 2.16
N VAL A 7 -12.77 -38.42 2.41
CA VAL A 7 -12.51 -37.76 3.67
C VAL A 7 -13.46 -36.57 3.70
N THR A 8 -14.59 -36.72 4.39
CA THR A 8 -15.38 -35.58 4.85
C THR A 8 -14.58 -34.94 5.96
N ASP A 9 -14.01 -33.78 5.67
CA ASP A 9 -13.51 -32.86 6.69
C ASP A 9 -14.73 -32.37 7.47
N GLU A 10 -15.15 -33.13 8.49
CA GLU A 10 -16.01 -32.61 9.54
C GLU A 10 -15.16 -31.66 10.39
N GLY A 11 -14.91 -30.49 9.81
CA GLY A 11 -14.33 -29.36 10.49
C GLY A 11 -15.21 -29.00 11.67
N THR A 12 -14.60 -28.92 12.85
CA THR A 12 -15.14 -28.31 14.05
C THR A 12 -15.51 -26.85 13.74
N ASP A 13 -16.71 -26.63 13.23
CA ASP A 13 -17.20 -25.34 12.76
C ASP A 13 -17.57 -24.49 13.97
N SER A 14 -16.58 -23.83 14.55
CA SER A 14 -16.85 -22.68 15.40
C SER A 14 -17.30 -21.56 14.46
N PRO A 15 -18.56 -21.09 14.52
CA PRO A 15 -19.07 -20.04 13.63
C PRO A 15 -18.35 -18.69 13.78
N TYR A 16 -17.35 -18.62 14.66
CA TYR A 16 -16.52 -17.45 14.97
C TYR A 16 -15.05 -17.61 14.54
N ALA A 17 -14.67 -18.73 13.90
CA ALA A 17 -13.31 -18.91 13.40
C ALA A 17 -13.13 -18.16 12.08
N LEU A 18 -12.25 -17.13 12.08
CA LEU A 18 -11.89 -16.43 10.85
C LEU A 18 -11.09 -17.35 9.93
N SER A 19 -11.38 -17.33 8.63
CA SER A 19 -10.48 -17.91 7.64
C SER A 19 -9.16 -17.13 7.61
N HIS A 20 -8.11 -17.71 7.03
CA HIS A 20 -6.82 -17.04 6.85
C HIS A 20 -6.96 -15.68 6.14
N LEU A 21 -7.71 -15.63 5.03
CA LEU A 21 -7.93 -14.39 4.28
C LEU A 21 -8.80 -13.38 5.06
N ASP A 22 -9.77 -13.85 5.86
CA ASP A 22 -10.56 -12.94 6.70
C ASP A 22 -9.70 -12.34 7.83
N ALA A 23 -8.76 -13.10 8.39
CA ALA A 23 -7.81 -12.59 9.37
C ALA A 23 -6.88 -11.53 8.77
N LEU A 24 -6.33 -11.79 7.57
CA LEU A 24 -5.48 -10.84 6.84
C LEU A 24 -6.25 -9.57 6.42
N GLU A 25 -7.49 -9.71 5.98
CA GLU A 25 -8.39 -8.58 5.69
C GLU A 25 -8.64 -7.75 6.96
N SER A 26 -8.96 -8.41 8.07
CA SER A 26 -9.21 -7.73 9.34
C SER A 26 -7.97 -6.97 9.83
N GLU A 27 -6.78 -7.54 9.67
CA GLU A 27 -5.52 -6.85 10.02
C GLU A 27 -5.32 -5.60 9.15
N ALA A 28 -5.48 -5.72 7.83
CA ALA A 28 -5.33 -4.58 6.93
C ALA A 28 -6.35 -3.47 7.20
N VAL A 29 -7.62 -3.83 7.44
CA VAL A 29 -8.69 -2.89 7.81
C VAL A 29 -8.37 -2.17 9.13
N HIS A 30 -7.85 -2.89 10.12
CA HIS A 30 -7.40 -2.30 11.38
C HIS A 30 -6.29 -1.27 11.14
N ILE A 31 -5.25 -1.62 10.37
CA ILE A 31 -4.14 -0.71 10.04
C ILE A 31 -4.64 0.57 9.34
N PHE A 32 -5.57 0.46 8.40
CA PHE A 32 -6.15 1.64 7.75
C PHE A 32 -6.88 2.56 8.74
N ARG A 33 -7.62 2.01 9.69
CA ARG A 33 -8.35 2.77 10.70
C ARG A 33 -7.44 3.44 11.72
N GLU A 34 -6.37 2.77 12.12
CA GLU A 34 -5.34 3.36 13.00
C GLU A 34 -4.71 4.60 12.34
N VAL A 35 -4.37 4.50 11.04
CA VAL A 35 -3.82 5.66 10.32
C VAL A 35 -4.85 6.78 10.20
N ALA A 36 -6.11 6.48 9.90
CA ALA A 36 -7.15 7.52 9.85
C ALA A 36 -7.41 8.19 11.21
N GLY A 37 -7.12 7.51 12.32
CA GLY A 37 -7.26 8.04 13.67
C GLY A 37 -6.06 8.85 14.17
N GLU A 38 -4.87 8.62 13.60
CA GLU A 38 -3.60 9.21 14.10
C GLU A 38 -2.98 10.26 13.17
N PHE A 39 -3.36 10.32 11.89
CA PHE A 39 -2.72 11.17 10.87
C PHE A 39 -3.69 12.16 10.24
N GLU A 40 -3.17 13.32 9.84
CA GLU A 40 -3.93 14.45 9.30
C GLU A 40 -4.15 14.35 7.79
N ASN A 41 -3.18 13.83 7.03
CA ASN A 41 -3.21 13.84 5.56
C ASN A 41 -2.61 12.55 4.95
N PRO A 42 -3.32 11.41 5.06
CA PRO A 42 -2.83 10.15 4.53
C PRO A 42 -3.04 10.02 3.02
N VAL A 43 -2.13 9.32 2.35
CA VAL A 43 -2.21 9.01 0.91
C VAL A 43 -1.91 7.55 0.63
N ILE A 44 -2.60 6.97 -0.35
CA ILE A 44 -2.34 5.60 -0.83
C ILE A 44 -1.51 5.65 -2.11
N LEU A 45 -0.36 4.96 -2.13
CA LEU A 45 0.39 4.75 -3.37
C LEU A 45 -0.37 3.78 -4.27
N PHE A 46 -0.84 4.27 -5.41
CA PHE A 46 -1.71 3.53 -6.32
C PHE A 46 -1.10 3.45 -7.72
N SER A 47 -0.41 2.35 -8.00
CA SER A 47 0.19 2.08 -9.31
C SER A 47 -0.79 1.46 -10.30
N GLY A 48 -1.92 0.93 -9.84
CA GLY A 48 -2.83 0.10 -10.63
C GLY A 48 -2.32 -1.35 -10.80
N GLY A 49 -1.24 -1.73 -10.11
CA GLY A 49 -0.83 -3.13 -9.98
C GLY A 49 -1.66 -3.87 -8.93
N LYS A 50 -1.62 -5.22 -8.97
CA LYS A 50 -2.45 -6.11 -8.13
C LYS A 50 -2.46 -5.75 -6.63
N ASP A 51 -1.31 -5.47 -6.03
CA ASP A 51 -1.19 -5.20 -4.60
C ASP A 51 -1.84 -3.87 -4.26
N SER A 52 -1.62 -2.85 -5.10
CA SER A 52 -2.24 -1.54 -4.91
C SER A 52 -3.76 -1.57 -5.14
N ILE A 53 -4.25 -2.46 -5.99
CA ILE A 53 -5.69 -2.70 -6.20
C ILE A 53 -6.31 -3.34 -4.97
N VAL A 54 -5.70 -4.42 -4.45
CA VAL A 54 -6.17 -5.07 -3.21
C VAL A 54 -6.10 -4.10 -2.04
N MET A 55 -5.02 -3.33 -1.91
CA MET A 55 -4.86 -2.31 -0.88
C MET A 55 -5.97 -1.24 -0.96
N LEU A 56 -6.28 -0.73 -2.16
CA LEU A 56 -7.39 0.23 -2.33
C LEU A 56 -8.75 -0.41 -2.01
N HIS A 57 -8.98 -1.65 -2.43
CA HIS A 57 -10.21 -2.37 -2.11
C HIS A 57 -10.40 -2.53 -0.60
N LEU A 58 -9.35 -2.93 0.13
CA LEU A 58 -9.37 -3.03 1.59
C LEU A 58 -9.61 -1.68 2.27
N ALA A 59 -9.03 -0.59 1.74
CA ALA A 59 -9.31 0.75 2.22
C ALA A 59 -10.79 1.11 2.07
N LEU A 60 -11.39 0.83 0.91
CA LEU A 60 -12.82 1.06 0.68
C LEU A 60 -13.69 0.25 1.67
N LYS A 61 -13.35 -1.02 1.92
CA LYS A 61 -14.04 -1.85 2.93
C LYS A 61 -13.87 -1.29 4.35
N ALA A 62 -12.71 -0.75 4.69
CA ALA A 62 -12.42 -0.25 6.03
C ALA A 62 -13.35 0.91 6.43
N PHE A 63 -13.79 1.73 5.47
CA PHE A 63 -14.62 2.92 5.71
C PHE A 63 -16.04 2.82 5.17
N ALA A 64 -16.39 1.73 4.48
CA ALA A 64 -17.76 1.51 4.01
C ALA A 64 -18.79 1.67 5.15
N PRO A 65 -19.92 2.34 4.92
CA PRO A 65 -20.39 2.91 3.64
C PRO A 65 -19.91 4.35 3.36
N ALA A 66 -19.06 4.93 4.21
CA ALA A 66 -18.50 6.27 4.01
C ALA A 66 -17.37 6.27 2.97
N ALA A 67 -17.07 7.46 2.42
CA ALA A 67 -15.89 7.65 1.57
C ALA A 67 -14.60 7.48 2.40
N ILE A 68 -13.55 6.97 1.77
CA ILE A 68 -12.24 6.90 2.43
C ILE A 68 -11.69 8.32 2.67
N PRO A 69 -11.06 8.59 3.83
CA PRO A 69 -10.50 9.90 4.15
C PRO A 69 -9.08 10.08 3.56
N PHE A 70 -8.75 9.40 2.48
CA PHE A 70 -7.41 9.35 1.91
C PHE A 70 -7.41 9.80 0.45
N SER A 71 -6.32 10.43 0.02
CA SER A 71 -6.06 10.64 -1.41
C SER A 71 -5.26 9.47 -1.99
N LEU A 72 -5.15 9.41 -3.32
CA LEU A 72 -4.27 8.50 -4.04
C LEU A 72 -3.07 9.26 -4.61
N LEU A 73 -1.91 8.61 -4.67
CA LEU A 73 -0.72 9.10 -5.36
C LEU A 73 -0.19 8.05 -6.32
N HIS A 74 -0.08 8.45 -7.59
CA HIS A 74 0.55 7.66 -8.64
C HIS A 74 1.84 8.35 -9.11
N VAL A 75 2.95 7.61 -9.15
CA VAL A 75 4.18 8.09 -9.79
C VAL A 75 4.18 7.57 -11.22
N ASP A 76 3.92 8.47 -12.17
CA ASP A 76 3.84 8.10 -13.58
C ASP A 76 5.24 8.10 -14.20
N THR A 77 5.71 6.90 -14.57
CA THR A 77 7.00 6.77 -15.25
C THR A 77 6.96 7.22 -16.70
N GLY A 78 5.77 7.32 -17.30
CA GLY A 78 5.58 7.41 -18.75
C GLY A 78 5.69 6.07 -19.47
N HIS A 79 6.01 4.98 -18.75
CA HIS A 79 6.11 3.61 -19.29
C HIS A 79 4.98 2.70 -18.76
N ASN A 80 3.94 3.28 -18.16
CA ASN A 80 2.78 2.54 -17.69
C ASN A 80 1.96 2.01 -18.88
N PHE A 81 1.42 0.79 -18.75
CA PHE A 81 0.51 0.24 -19.75
C PHE A 81 -0.78 1.08 -19.82
N PRO A 82 -1.29 1.41 -21.03
CA PRO A 82 -2.53 2.18 -21.18
C PRO A 82 -3.71 1.58 -20.40
N GLU A 83 -3.84 0.26 -20.39
CA GLU A 83 -4.90 -0.47 -19.70
C GLU A 83 -4.86 -0.26 -18.18
N VAL A 84 -3.66 -0.09 -17.61
CA VAL A 84 -3.48 0.20 -16.18
C VAL A 84 -3.93 1.62 -15.86
N LEU A 85 -3.63 2.58 -16.74
CA LEU A 85 -4.05 3.98 -16.58
C LEU A 85 -5.57 4.12 -16.74
N GLU A 86 -6.16 3.44 -17.74
CA GLU A 86 -7.61 3.39 -17.94
C GLU A 86 -8.33 2.79 -16.72
N TYR A 87 -7.82 1.66 -16.19
CA TYR A 87 -8.35 1.06 -14.97
C TYR A 87 -8.27 2.03 -13.79
N ARG A 88 -7.10 2.67 -13.58
CA ARG A 88 -6.87 3.64 -12.51
C ARG A 88 -7.89 4.78 -12.57
N ASP A 89 -8.02 5.41 -13.73
CA ASP A 89 -8.86 6.59 -13.91
C ASP A 89 -10.35 6.24 -13.74
N ARG A 90 -10.76 5.05 -14.22
CA ARG A 90 -12.12 4.54 -14.01
C ARG A 90 -12.43 4.32 -12.52
N VAL A 91 -11.55 3.64 -11.78
CA VAL A 91 -11.77 3.36 -10.35
C VAL A 91 -11.78 4.64 -9.52
N VAL A 92 -10.91 5.59 -9.86
CA VAL A 92 -10.90 6.93 -9.24
C VAL A 92 -12.24 7.64 -9.45
N ALA A 93 -12.75 7.64 -10.68
CA ALA A 93 -14.03 8.26 -10.99
C ALA A 93 -15.22 7.55 -10.33
N GLU A 94 -15.23 6.21 -10.33
CA GLU A 94 -16.28 5.38 -9.74
C GLU A 94 -16.48 5.66 -8.24
N HIS A 95 -15.38 5.82 -7.50
CA HIS A 95 -15.41 6.06 -6.06
C HIS A 95 -15.25 7.54 -5.67
N GLY A 96 -15.19 8.46 -6.64
CA GLY A 96 -15.03 9.90 -6.39
C GLY A 96 -13.73 10.27 -5.66
N LEU A 97 -12.64 9.55 -5.93
CA LEU A 97 -11.37 9.69 -5.22
C LEU A 97 -10.54 10.86 -5.76
N ARG A 98 -9.69 11.44 -4.92
CA ARG A 98 -8.69 12.43 -5.34
C ARG A 98 -7.39 11.72 -5.72
N LEU A 99 -6.97 11.85 -6.97
CA LEU A 99 -5.70 11.31 -7.47
C LEU A 99 -4.67 12.43 -7.68
N HIS A 100 -3.50 12.27 -7.07
CA HIS A 100 -2.29 13.04 -7.35
C HIS A 100 -1.41 12.24 -8.31
N VAL A 101 -0.87 12.90 -9.33
CA VAL A 101 0.10 12.31 -10.26
C VAL A 101 1.43 13.05 -10.15
N ALA A 102 2.51 12.29 -9.99
CA ALA A 102 3.88 12.78 -10.09
C ALA A 102 4.53 12.17 -11.33
N SER A 103 4.64 12.97 -12.41
CA SER A 103 5.20 12.52 -13.68
C SER A 103 6.73 12.57 -13.64
N VAL A 104 7.39 11.44 -13.88
CA VAL A 104 8.86 11.38 -14.05
C VAL A 104 9.29 12.20 -15.27
N GLN A 105 8.46 12.25 -16.32
CA GLN A 105 8.73 13.02 -17.53
C GLN A 105 8.93 14.51 -17.20
N ASP A 106 8.12 15.09 -16.31
CA ASP A 106 8.22 16.50 -15.93
C ASP A 106 9.59 16.84 -15.30
N TYR A 107 10.24 15.88 -14.64
CA TYR A 107 11.55 16.06 -14.04
C TYR A 107 12.67 15.93 -15.07
N ILE A 108 12.47 15.10 -16.08
CA ILE A 108 13.38 14.97 -17.23
C ILE A 108 13.32 16.25 -18.08
N ASP A 109 12.11 16.75 -18.36
CA ASP A 109 11.91 17.95 -19.18
C ASP A 109 12.48 19.21 -18.53
N ARG A 110 12.44 19.29 -17.19
CA ARG A 110 13.08 20.36 -16.41
C ARG A 110 14.60 20.20 -16.27
N GLY A 111 15.17 19.09 -16.73
CA GLY A 111 16.60 18.78 -16.61
C GLY A 111 17.06 18.39 -15.19
N VAL A 112 16.12 18.14 -14.27
CA VAL A 112 16.40 17.71 -12.89
C VAL A 112 16.83 16.24 -12.86
N LEU A 113 16.15 15.41 -13.66
CA LEU A 113 16.51 14.02 -13.90
C LEU A 113 17.01 13.85 -15.33
N ARG A 114 17.72 12.75 -15.57
CA ARG A 114 18.18 12.36 -16.90
C ARG A 114 17.72 10.94 -17.18
N GLU A 115 17.47 10.68 -18.44
CA GLU A 115 17.22 9.33 -18.89
C GLU A 115 18.38 8.42 -18.58
N ARG A 116 18.05 7.20 -18.17
CA ARG A 116 19.05 6.19 -17.84
C ARG A 116 19.46 5.45 -19.12
N PRO A 117 20.73 5.02 -19.24
CA PRO A 117 21.19 4.26 -20.40
C PRO A 117 20.43 2.93 -20.61
N ASP A 118 19.89 2.36 -19.54
CA ASP A 118 19.11 1.12 -19.54
C ASP A 118 17.63 1.32 -19.90
N GLY A 119 17.19 2.57 -20.09
CA GLY A 119 15.81 2.94 -20.40
C GLY A 119 14.79 2.68 -19.28
N THR A 120 15.20 2.17 -18.12
CA THR A 120 14.26 1.98 -17.00
C THR A 120 14.10 3.27 -16.22
N ARG A 121 12.84 3.63 -15.94
CA ARG A 121 12.51 4.81 -15.12
C ARG A 121 12.12 4.42 -13.69
N ASN A 122 12.13 3.13 -13.34
CA ASN A 122 11.78 2.69 -11.98
C ASN A 122 12.67 3.32 -10.89
N PRO A 123 14.01 3.42 -11.07
CA PRO A 123 14.87 4.09 -10.10
C PRO A 123 14.68 5.62 -10.06
N LEU A 124 14.10 6.21 -11.11
CA LEU A 124 13.88 7.66 -11.21
C LEU A 124 12.64 8.12 -10.43
N GLN A 125 11.80 7.20 -9.95
CA GLN A 125 10.56 7.51 -9.23
C GLN A 125 10.79 8.11 -7.85
N THR A 126 11.95 7.88 -7.24
CA THR A 126 12.22 8.29 -5.84
C THR A 126 12.07 9.79 -5.66
N LEU A 127 12.70 10.61 -6.51
CA LEU A 127 12.66 12.06 -6.37
C LEU A 127 11.24 12.63 -6.58
N PRO A 128 10.51 12.28 -7.66
CA PRO A 128 9.11 12.69 -7.82
C PRO A 128 8.21 12.28 -6.66
N LEU A 129 8.40 11.07 -6.13
CA LEU A 129 7.65 10.60 -4.96
C LEU A 129 7.93 11.48 -3.73
N THR A 130 9.20 11.67 -3.38
CA THR A 130 9.57 12.41 -2.16
C THR A 130 9.19 13.89 -2.23
N GLU A 131 9.39 14.54 -3.39
CA GLU A 131 8.95 15.93 -3.59
C GLU A 131 7.42 16.06 -3.52
N LYS A 132 6.67 15.08 -4.06
CA LYS A 132 5.20 15.12 -4.00
C LYS A 132 4.69 14.94 -2.58
N ILE A 133 5.33 14.08 -1.79
CA ILE A 133 5.01 13.92 -0.36
C ILE A 133 5.25 15.20 0.42
N GLN A 134 6.40 15.85 0.22
CA GLN A 134 6.71 17.10 0.90
C GLN A 134 5.77 18.24 0.49
N SER A 135 5.52 18.40 -0.82
CA SER A 135 4.70 19.50 -1.33
C SER A 135 3.22 19.39 -0.95
N GLU A 136 2.65 18.18 -0.94
CA GLU A 136 1.28 17.93 -0.49
C GLU A 136 1.19 17.74 1.03
N ARG A 137 2.33 17.67 1.73
CA ARG A 137 2.43 17.44 3.19
C ARG A 137 1.71 16.17 3.62
N PHE A 138 1.97 15.07 2.93
CA PHE A 138 1.46 13.77 3.35
C PHE A 138 2.25 13.28 4.56
N ASP A 139 1.55 12.97 5.65
CA ASP A 139 2.14 12.54 6.92
C ASP A 139 2.04 11.02 7.15
N ALA A 140 1.15 10.35 6.42
CA ALA A 140 1.13 8.90 6.23
C ALA A 140 1.05 8.53 4.75
N VAL A 141 1.81 7.51 4.35
CA VAL A 141 1.85 7.03 2.98
C VAL A 141 1.74 5.52 2.95
N PHE A 142 0.59 5.02 2.52
CA PHE A 142 0.35 3.58 2.38
C PHE A 142 1.08 3.04 1.15
N GLY A 143 1.81 1.94 1.33
CA GLY A 143 2.47 1.20 0.27
C GLY A 143 2.08 -0.27 0.28
N GLY A 144 2.02 -0.88 -0.91
CA GLY A 144 1.70 -2.30 -1.08
C GLY A 144 2.90 -3.25 -0.92
N GLY A 145 3.97 -2.82 -0.24
CA GLY A 145 5.15 -3.66 -0.03
C GLY A 145 4.86 -4.80 0.93
N ARG A 146 5.37 -6.01 0.62
CA ARG A 146 5.13 -7.22 1.42
C ARG A 146 6.45 -7.85 1.86
N ARG A 147 6.42 -8.54 3.01
CA ARG A 147 7.64 -9.14 3.60
C ARG A 147 8.19 -10.31 2.80
N ASP A 148 7.34 -10.99 2.00
CA ASP A 148 7.73 -12.14 1.18
C ASP A 148 8.39 -11.75 -0.16
N GLU A 149 8.24 -10.49 -0.61
CA GLU A 149 8.73 -10.04 -1.92
C GLU A 149 10.25 -10.01 -2.03
N GLU A 150 10.94 -9.58 -0.97
CA GLU A 150 12.40 -9.46 -0.96
C GLU A 150 12.97 -9.72 0.43
N LYS A 151 14.14 -10.40 0.48
CA LYS A 151 14.81 -10.72 1.75
C LYS A 151 15.08 -9.50 2.64
N ALA A 152 15.33 -8.33 2.04
CA ALA A 152 15.54 -7.08 2.76
C ALA A 152 14.28 -6.62 3.51
N ARG A 153 13.08 -6.97 3.01
CA ARG A 153 11.78 -6.62 3.60
C ARG A 153 11.34 -7.54 4.73
N ALA A 154 12.01 -8.67 4.95
CA ALA A 154 11.64 -9.62 6.01
C ALA A 154 11.65 -9.01 7.43
N LYS A 155 12.37 -7.90 7.63
CA LYS A 155 12.43 -7.14 8.89
C LYS A 155 11.69 -5.80 8.81
N GLU A 156 10.95 -5.54 7.73
CA GLU A 156 10.12 -4.34 7.61
C GLU A 156 8.99 -4.37 8.63
N ARG A 157 8.78 -3.20 9.21
CA ARG A 157 7.67 -2.89 10.12
C ARG A 157 6.47 -2.45 9.31
N VAL A 158 5.27 -2.63 9.86
CA VAL A 158 4.05 -2.09 9.26
C VAL A 158 4.13 -0.56 9.21
N PHE A 159 4.59 0.08 10.29
CA PHE A 159 4.84 1.51 10.42
C PHE A 159 6.34 1.78 10.34
N SER A 160 6.75 2.39 9.24
CA SER A 160 8.14 2.69 8.93
C SER A 160 8.35 4.20 8.90
N LEU A 161 8.90 4.74 10.00
CA LEU A 161 9.11 6.18 10.17
C LEU A 161 10.18 6.69 9.19
N ARG A 162 9.91 7.86 8.60
CA ARG A 162 10.81 8.59 7.73
C ARG A 162 11.05 9.99 8.28
N ASP A 163 12.26 10.51 8.11
CA ASP A 163 12.55 11.90 8.45
C ASP A 163 12.01 12.88 7.38
N GLU A 164 12.26 14.18 7.59
CA GLU A 164 11.82 15.26 6.69
C GLU A 164 12.38 15.14 5.26
N PHE A 165 13.49 14.42 5.08
CA PHE A 165 14.11 14.13 3.78
C PHE A 165 13.69 12.77 3.21
N SER A 166 12.66 12.14 3.78
CA SER A 166 12.18 10.80 3.43
C SER A 166 13.18 9.66 3.70
N GLN A 167 14.22 9.89 4.50
CA GLN A 167 15.23 8.88 4.82
C GLN A 167 14.76 7.99 5.97
N TRP A 168 15.37 6.81 6.08
CA TRP A 168 15.05 5.82 7.11
C TRP A 168 16.19 5.71 8.11
N ASP A 169 15.86 5.81 9.40
CA ASP A 169 16.80 5.60 10.49
C ASP A 169 16.40 4.37 11.33
N PRO A 170 17.25 3.35 11.46
CA PRO A 170 16.96 2.15 12.27
C PRO A 170 16.67 2.46 13.75
N ARG A 171 17.32 3.48 14.33
CA ARG A 171 17.18 3.83 15.75
C ARG A 171 15.85 4.47 16.09
N ARG A 172 15.19 5.05 15.08
CA ARG A 172 13.90 5.73 15.23
C ARG A 172 12.71 4.80 15.05
N GLN A 173 12.95 3.57 14.58
CA GLN A 173 11.90 2.60 14.36
C GLN A 173 11.37 2.06 15.68
N ARG A 174 10.05 1.88 15.75
CA ARG A 174 9.36 1.54 17.01
C ARG A 174 8.99 0.06 17.03
N PRO A 175 9.13 -0.62 18.18
CA PRO A 175 8.54 -1.95 18.35
C PRO A 175 7.03 -1.91 18.08
N GLU A 176 6.55 -2.92 17.35
CA GLU A 176 5.12 -3.12 17.07
C GLU A 176 4.70 -4.31 17.93
N LEU A 177 4.06 -4.04 19.06
CA LEU A 177 3.60 -5.08 19.98
C LEU A 177 2.11 -5.28 19.75
N TRP A 178 1.70 -6.52 19.47
CA TRP A 178 0.34 -6.87 19.08
C TRP A 178 -0.10 -6.07 17.83
N GLN A 179 -1.28 -5.45 17.88
CA GLN A 179 -1.86 -4.60 16.84
C GLN A 179 -1.88 -3.13 17.31
N LEU A 180 -0.93 -2.75 18.16
CA LEU A 180 -0.75 -1.38 18.66
C LEU A 180 0.38 -0.73 17.88
N TYR A 181 0.03 0.29 17.11
CA TYR A 181 0.98 1.07 16.33
C TYR A 181 1.24 2.41 17.02
N ASN A 182 2.40 3.01 16.74
CA ASN A 182 2.72 4.32 17.27
C ASN A 182 3.12 5.21 16.09
N GLY A 183 2.15 5.95 15.56
CA GLY A 183 2.28 6.84 14.41
C GLY A 183 2.81 8.23 14.73
N ARG A 184 3.09 8.57 15.99
CA ARG A 184 3.59 9.91 16.40
C ARG A 184 4.82 10.31 15.58
N HIS A 185 4.81 11.45 14.92
CA HIS A 185 5.92 11.93 14.11
C HIS A 185 6.08 13.44 14.32
N ALA A 186 7.26 13.98 14.03
CA ALA A 186 7.48 15.42 14.09
C ALA A 186 6.94 16.12 12.83
N PRO A 187 6.61 17.41 12.89
CA PRO A 187 6.24 18.16 11.68
C PRO A 187 7.31 18.02 10.58
N GLY A 188 6.87 17.74 9.35
CA GLY A 188 7.76 17.49 8.20
C GLY A 188 8.16 16.03 8.02
N GLU A 189 8.02 15.20 9.05
CA GLU A 189 8.21 13.75 8.95
C GLU A 189 6.94 13.05 8.48
N HIS A 190 7.10 11.83 7.99
CA HIS A 190 5.96 11.00 7.60
C HIS A 190 6.23 9.52 7.90
N VAL A 191 5.17 8.73 7.90
CA VAL A 191 5.24 7.29 8.11
C VAL A 191 4.88 6.55 6.83
N ARG A 192 5.71 5.60 6.42
CA ARG A 192 5.34 4.60 5.41
C ARG A 192 4.55 3.50 6.11
N VAL A 193 3.35 3.21 5.63
CA VAL A 193 2.46 2.21 6.24
C VAL A 193 2.24 1.07 5.25
N PHE A 194 2.35 -0.18 5.69
CA PHE A 194 2.28 -1.36 4.82
C PHE A 194 1.17 -2.33 5.27
N PRO A 195 -0.10 -2.07 4.93
CA PRO A 195 -1.24 -2.90 5.35
C PRO A 195 -1.15 -4.35 4.88
N LEU A 196 -0.43 -4.59 3.78
CA LEU A 196 -0.27 -5.91 3.18
C LEU A 196 0.99 -6.65 3.68
N SER A 197 1.69 -6.15 4.70
CA SER A 197 3.00 -6.69 5.12
C SER A 197 3.03 -8.21 5.33
N ASN A 198 1.94 -8.78 5.86
CA ASN A 198 1.80 -10.21 6.17
C ASN A 198 1.17 -11.04 5.06
N TRP A 199 0.79 -10.42 3.95
CA TRP A 199 0.20 -11.10 2.81
C TRP A 199 1.29 -11.70 1.94
N THR A 200 1.06 -12.91 1.43
CA THR A 200 1.90 -13.53 0.41
C THR A 200 1.36 -13.29 -0.99
N GLU A 201 2.16 -13.62 -2.00
CA GLU A 201 1.74 -13.53 -3.41
C GLU A 201 0.47 -14.37 -3.65
N LEU A 202 0.40 -15.56 -3.04
CA LEU A 202 -0.76 -16.43 -3.14
C LEU A 202 -2.01 -15.83 -2.48
N ASP A 203 -1.86 -15.20 -1.31
CA ASP A 203 -2.98 -14.58 -0.59
C ASP A 203 -3.60 -13.46 -1.41
N VAL A 204 -2.78 -12.61 -2.05
CA VAL A 204 -3.25 -11.52 -2.91
C VAL A 204 -4.09 -12.07 -4.06
N TRP A 205 -3.61 -13.11 -4.75
CA TRP A 205 -4.36 -13.70 -5.87
C TRP A 205 -5.62 -14.44 -5.42
N GLN A 206 -5.57 -15.18 -4.31
CA GLN A 206 -6.75 -15.86 -3.77
C GLN A 206 -7.81 -14.85 -3.33
N TYR A 207 -7.40 -13.72 -2.77
CA TYR A 207 -8.30 -12.65 -2.38
C TYR A 207 -8.93 -11.95 -3.58
N ILE A 208 -8.18 -11.74 -4.67
CA ILE A 208 -8.73 -11.22 -5.93
C ILE A 208 -9.77 -12.17 -6.54
N ALA A 209 -9.59 -13.49 -6.36
CA ALA A 209 -10.50 -14.50 -6.90
C ALA A 209 -11.79 -14.69 -6.08
N ARG A 210 -11.85 -14.15 -4.86
CA ARG A 210 -13.01 -14.24 -3.95
C ARG A 210 -14.13 -13.31 -4.38
#